data_AF-A0A930X5R3-F1
#
_entry.id   AF-A0A930X5R3-F1
#
_cell.length_a   1.000
_cell.length_b   1.000
_cell.length_c   1.000
_cell.angle_alpha   90.00
_cell.angle_beta   90.00
_cell.angle_gamma   90.00
#
_symmetry.space_group_name_H-M   'P 1'
#
loop_
_entity.id
_entity.type
_entity.pdbx_description
1 polymer ?
#
loop_
_entity_poly.entity_id
_entity_poly.type
_entity_poly.pdbx_seq_one_letter_code
_entity_poly.pdbx_strand_id
1 'polypeptide(L)' 'MKRYLLSGLVLVMSTLAMASAANAGQTNLNDPAADLNGDGEVTLLELIEYNRAQRHA' A
#
# COMPACT_ATOMS: atom_id res chain seq x y z
N MET A 1 -34.48 15.23 4.94
CA MET A 1 -33.35 15.36 3.98
C MET A 1 -31.98 15.48 4.64
N LYS A 2 -31.78 16.29 5.69
CA LYS A 2 -30.45 16.50 6.33
C LYS A 2 -29.81 15.24 6.97
N ARG A 3 -30.63 14.25 7.36
CA ARG A 3 -30.16 13.00 8.03
C ARG A 3 -29.42 12.05 7.08
N TYR A 4 -29.76 12.05 5.79
CA TYR A 4 -29.14 11.17 4.79
C TYR A 4 -27.76 11.66 4.34
N LEU A 5 -27.49 12.97 4.49
CA LEU A 5 -26.18 13.56 4.20
C LEU A 5 -25.11 13.05 5.17
N LEU A 6 -25.46 12.89 6.44
CA LEU A 6 -24.52 12.40 7.46
C LEU A 6 -24.16 10.94 7.21
N SER A 7 -25.15 10.09 6.89
CA SER A 7 -24.93 8.68 6.55
C SER A 7 -24.11 8.50 5.27
N GLY A 8 -24.34 9.32 4.25
CA GLY A 8 -23.56 9.29 3.02
C GLY A 8 -22.10 9.70 3.23
N LEU A 9 -21.87 10.75 4.03
CA LEU A 9 -20.52 11.20 4.37
C LEU A 9 -19.74 10.12 5.13
N VAL A 10 -20.36 9.45 6.09
CA VAL A 10 -19.73 8.34 6.84
C VAL A 10 -19.35 7.19 5.92
N LEU A 11 -20.22 6.85 4.94
CA LEU A 11 -19.95 5.78 3.98
C LEU A 11 -18.78 6.12 3.05
N VAL A 12 -18.67 7.38 2.60
CA VAL A 12 -17.56 7.84 1.75
C VAL A 12 -16.25 7.89 2.53
N MET A 13 -16.29 8.32 3.80
CA MET A 13 -15.09 8.36 4.64
C MET A 13 -14.59 6.96 5.00
N SER A 14 -15.48 5.99 5.22
CA SER A 14 -15.07 4.61 5.51
C SER A 14 -14.49 3.90 4.29
N THR A 15 -15.00 4.14 3.08
CA THR A 15 -14.41 3.58 1.85
C THR A 15 -13.07 4.23 1.52
N LEU A 16 -12.93 5.54 1.73
CA LEU A 16 -11.67 6.25 1.49
C LEU A 16 -10.57 5.79 2.46
N ALA A 17 -10.92 5.53 3.72
CA ALA A 17 -10.00 5.00 4.73
C ALA A 17 -9.53 3.56 4.45
N MET A 18 -10.35 2.72 3.82
CA MET A 18 -9.92 1.39 3.37
C MET A 18 -9.01 1.44 2.15
N ALA A 19 -9.24 2.37 1.22
CA ALA A 19 -8.45 2.48 -0.01
C ALA A 19 -7.01 2.93 0.23
N SER A 20 -6.76 3.78 1.23
CA SER A 20 -5.41 4.24 1.58
C SER A 20 -4.53 3.14 2.18
N ALA A 21 -5.13 2.14 2.84
CA ALA A 21 -4.38 1.01 3.42
C ALA A 21 -3.82 0.05 2.36
N ALA A 22 -4.46 -0.06 1.18
CA ALA A 22 -4.01 -0.97 0.12
C ALA A 22 -2.76 -0.48 -0.62
N ASN A 23 -2.51 0.83 -0.64
CA ASN A 23 -1.48 1.46 -1.47
C ASN A 23 -0.21 1.85 -0.70
N ALA A 24 -0.20 1.71 0.62
CA ALA A 24 0.92 2.13 1.48
C ALA A 24 2.09 1.13 1.53
N GLY A 25 1.93 -0.08 1.00
CA GLY A 25 2.91 -1.17 1.09
C GLY A 25 3.52 -1.63 -0.23
N GLN A 26 3.42 -0.82 -1.30
CA GLN A 26 3.97 -1.19 -2.61
C GLN A 26 5.13 -0.27 -2.98
N THR A 27 6.34 -0.80 -2.99
CA THR A 27 7.56 -0.10 -3.40
C THR A 27 7.84 -0.35 -4.88
N ASN A 28 8.71 0.50 -5.44
CA ASN A 28 8.97 0.57 -6.89
C ASN A 28 10.24 -0.19 -7.26
N LEU A 29 10.41 -0.54 -8.54
CA LEU A 29 11.55 -1.31 -9.07
C LEU A 29 12.95 -0.69 -8.88
N ASN A 30 13.04 0.54 -8.37
CA ASN A 30 14.30 1.26 -8.15
C ASN A 30 14.48 1.67 -6.67
N ASP A 31 13.75 1.03 -5.75
CA ASP A 31 13.95 1.26 -4.32
C ASP A 31 15.15 0.43 -3.82
N PRO A 32 16.28 1.04 -3.42
CA PRO A 32 17.42 0.30 -2.89
C PRO A 32 17.10 -0.51 -1.63
N ALA A 33 16.02 -0.17 -0.92
CA ALA A 33 15.57 -0.96 0.22
C ALA A 33 14.99 -2.33 -0.19
N ALA A 34 14.65 -2.51 -1.48
CA ALA A 34 14.21 -3.78 -2.04
C ALA A 34 15.37 -4.65 -2.54
N ASP A 35 16.62 -4.19 -2.49
CA ASP A 35 17.80 -5.04 -2.70
C ASP A 35 18.02 -5.87 -1.44
N LEU A 36 17.69 -7.16 -1.53
CA LEU A 36 17.73 -8.08 -0.39
C LEU A 36 19.09 -8.76 -0.25
N ASN A 37 19.90 -8.75 -1.30
CA ASN A 37 21.14 -9.51 -1.39
C ASN A 37 22.41 -8.61 -1.33
N GLY A 38 22.27 -7.31 -1.57
CA GLY A 38 23.31 -6.29 -1.46
C GLY A 38 24.22 -6.17 -2.68
N ASP A 39 23.81 -6.67 -3.85
CA ASP A 39 24.57 -6.57 -5.10
C ASP A 39 24.37 -5.23 -5.84
N GLY A 40 23.45 -4.41 -5.36
CA GLY A 40 23.17 -3.08 -5.91
C GLY A 40 22.18 -3.08 -7.08
N GLU A 41 21.62 -4.23 -7.45
CA GLU A 41 20.51 -4.33 -8.39
C GLU A 41 19.25 -4.82 -7.67
N VAL A 42 18.07 -4.36 -8.11
CA VAL A 42 16.79 -4.85 -7.59
C VAL A 42 16.16 -5.75 -8.63
N THR A 43 16.13 -7.04 -8.36
CA THR A 43 15.44 -8.00 -9.23
C THR A 43 13.93 -7.96 -8.98
N LEU A 44 13.16 -8.42 -9.97
CA LEU A 44 11.71 -8.57 -9.83
C LEU A 44 11.33 -9.50 -8.66
N LEU A 45 12.16 -10.53 -8.39
CA LEU A 45 11.92 -11.48 -7.32
C LEU A 45 12.05 -10.82 -5.95
N GLU A 46 13.11 -10.05 -5.75
CA GLU A 46 13.35 -9.32 -4.51
C GLU A 46 12.29 -8.24 -4.28
N LEU A 47 11.88 -7.53 -5.33
CA LEU A 47 10.77 -6.57 -5.23
C LEU A 47 9.46 -7.25 -4.79
N ILE A 48 9.15 -8.43 -5.33
CA ILE A 48 7.94 -9.18 -4.94
C ILE A 48 8.03 -9.61 -3.48
N GLU A 49 9.19 -10.13 -3.06
CA GLU A 49 9.42 -10.60 -1.69
C GLU A 49 9.35 -9.45 -0.68
N TYR A 50 10.01 -8.33 -0.98
CA TYR A 50 9.99 -7.13 -0.17
C TYR A 50 8.58 -6.54 -0.04
N ASN A 51 7.84 -6.42 -1.14
CA ASN A 51 6.45 -5.97 -1.11
C ASN A 51 5.53 -6.91 -0.33
N ARG A 52 5.81 -8.21 -0.36
CA ARG A 52 5.07 -9.18 0.44
C ARG A 52 5.33 -8.98 1.93
N ALA A 53 6.59 -8.77 2.33
CA ALA A 53 6.96 -8.52 3.71
C ALA A 53 6.28 -7.25 4.25
N GLN A 54 6.29 -6.16 3.47
CA GLN A 54 5.68 -4.87 3.85
C GLN A 54 4.16 -4.94 4.03
N ARG A 55 3.46 -5.85 3.34
CA ARG A 55 2.02 -6.06 3.53
C ARG A 55 1.66 -6.83 4.80
N HIS A 56 2.63 -7.51 5.41
CA HIS A 56 2.43 -8.35 6.59
C HIS A 56 3.11 -7.82 7.86
N ALA A 57 3.86 -6.71 7.75
CA ALA A 57 4.44 -5.96 8.87
C ALA A 57 3.43 -4.96 9.45
#